data_AF-A0A414FWZ4-F1
#
_entry.id   AF-A0A414FWZ4-F1
#
_cell.length_a   1.000
_cell.length_b   1.000
_cell.length_c   1.000
_cell.angle_alpha   90.00
_cell.angle_beta   90.00
_cell.angle_gamma   90.00
#
_symmetry.space_group_name_H-M   'P 1'
#
loop_
_entity.id
_entity.type
_entity.pdbx_description
1 polymer ?
#
loop_
_entity_poly.entity_id
_entity_poly.type
_entity_poly.pdbx_seq_one_letter_code
_entity_poly.pdbx_strand_id
1 'polypeptide(L)'
;MSRKSKRDMTPEELAELEAEDERAMEVARELRARREAVQGPAPIDRDIHASLPLTRVFYPLLGCTIVSFMVSRFAASMGMPELETVTSTAATLLFLTSFIVWFVSRHQAKKLTREARGE
;
A
#
# COMPACT_ATOMS: atom_id res chain seq x y z
N MET A 1 -18.31 -6.54 -25.70
CA MET A 1 -19.49 -5.67 -25.86
C MET A 1 -19.03 -4.22 -25.70
N SER A 2 -19.23 -3.38 -26.71
CA SER A 2 -18.85 -1.96 -26.68
C SER A 2 -19.81 -1.21 -25.76
N ARG A 3 -19.32 -0.60 -24.66
CA ARG A 3 -20.15 0.25 -23.79
C ARG A 3 -20.56 1.49 -24.58
N LYS A 4 -21.86 1.69 -24.81
CA LYS A 4 -22.41 2.97 -25.30
C LYS A 4 -21.89 4.10 -24.40
N SER A 5 -21.46 5.20 -25.00
CA SER A 5 -21.11 6.41 -24.27
C SER A 5 -22.36 6.96 -23.58
N LYS A 6 -22.26 7.44 -22.33
CA LYS A 6 -23.40 8.06 -21.60
C LYS A 6 -24.05 9.22 -22.37
N ARG A 7 -23.39 9.78 -23.40
CA ARG A 7 -23.92 10.82 -24.28
C ARG A 7 -24.91 10.31 -25.34
N ASP A 8 -24.89 9.01 -25.65
CA ASP A 8 -25.69 8.40 -26.73
C ASP A 8 -26.84 7.53 -26.18
N MET A 9 -27.09 7.63 -24.87
CA MET A 9 -28.13 6.87 -24.17
C MET A 9 -29.40 7.71 -24.07
N THR A 10 -30.55 7.07 -24.26
CA THR A 10 -31.84 7.69 -24.02
C THR A 10 -32.02 8.00 -22.52
N PRO A 11 -32.88 8.96 -22.14
CA PRO A 11 -33.10 9.32 -20.74
C PRO A 11 -33.50 8.13 -19.86
N GLU A 12 -34.23 7.17 -20.43
CA GLU A 12 -34.65 5.93 -19.77
C GLU A 12 -33.48 4.97 -19.57
N GLU A 13 -32.64 4.76 -20.59
CA GLU A 13 -31.43 3.93 -20.49
C GLU A 13 -30.42 4.52 -19.47
N LEU A 14 -30.34 5.85 -19.36
CA LEU A 14 -29.46 6.53 -18.40
C LEU A 14 -29.96 6.34 -16.96
N ALA A 15 -31.27 6.47 -16.75
CA ALA A 15 -31.91 6.26 -15.45
C ALA A 15 -31.81 4.80 -14.98
N GLU A 16 -31.93 3.84 -15.89
CA GLU A 16 -31.72 2.42 -15.59
C GLU A 16 -30.28 2.12 -15.18
N LEU A 17 -29.30 2.70 -15.89
CA LEU A 17 -27.88 2.53 -15.57
C LEU A 17 -27.48 3.20 -14.24
N GLU A 18 -28.06 4.36 -13.91
CA GLU A 18 -27.87 4.99 -12.59
C GLU A 18 -28.49 4.16 -11.47
N ALA A 19 -29.68 3.59 -11.69
CA ALA A 19 -30.31 2.68 -10.73
C ALA A 19 -29.53 1.37 -10.54
N GLU A 20 -28.90 0.85 -11.60
CA GLU A 20 -27.99 -0.30 -11.50
C GLU A 20 -26.69 0.04 -10.77
N ASP A 21 -26.07 1.20 -11.07
CA ASP A 21 -24.87 1.68 -10.38
C ASP A 21 -25.15 1.92 -8.88
N GLU A 22 -26.33 2.43 -8.53
CA GLU A 22 -26.74 2.64 -7.14
C GLU A 22 -26.91 1.31 -6.40
N ARG A 23 -27.60 0.33 -7.00
CA ARG A 23 -27.69 -1.03 -6.45
C ARG A 23 -26.32 -1.70 -6.32
N ALA A 24 -25.44 -1.52 -7.31
CA ALA A 24 -24.08 -2.04 -7.27
C ALA A 24 -23.25 -1.40 -6.15
N MET A 25 -23.44 -0.10 -5.91
CA MET A 25 -22.82 0.61 -4.79
C MET A 25 -23.35 0.14 -3.44
N GLU A 26 -24.65 -0.11 -3.30
CA GLU A 26 -25.26 -0.65 -2.09
C GLU A 26 -24.72 -2.05 -1.77
N VAL A 27 -24.70 -2.94 -2.77
CA VAL A 27 -24.11 -4.28 -2.64
C VAL A 27 -22.63 -4.20 -2.28
N ALA A 28 -21.87 -3.28 -2.89
CA ALA A 28 -20.46 -3.08 -2.56
C ALA A 28 -20.28 -2.57 -1.11
N ARG A 29 -21.16 -1.71 -0.62
CA ARG A 29 -21.14 -1.21 0.76
C ARG A 29 -21.50 -2.32 1.73
N GLU A 30 -22.50 -3.13 1.43
CA GLU A 30 -22.91 -4.26 2.26
C GLU A 30 -21.82 -5.34 2.32
N LEU A 31 -21.16 -5.63 1.19
CA LEU A 31 -20.01 -6.54 1.15
C LEU A 31 -18.81 -6.00 1.94
N ARG A 32 -18.56 -4.68 1.93
CA ARG A 32 -17.54 -4.07 2.80
C ARG A 32 -17.91 -4.21 4.28
N ALA A 33 -19.15 -3.89 4.65
CA ALA A 33 -19.61 -4.02 6.03
C ALA A 33 -19.54 -5.47 6.54
N ARG A 34 -19.92 -6.45 5.70
CA ARG A 34 -19.78 -7.89 6.01
C ARG A 34 -18.31 -8.30 6.14
N ARG A 35 -17.41 -7.78 5.30
CA ARG A 35 -15.95 -8.03 5.39
C ARG A 35 -15.35 -7.42 6.65
N GLU A 36 -15.75 -6.21 7.01
CA GLU A 36 -15.31 -5.52 8.23
C GLU A 36 -15.81 -6.26 9.49
N ALA A 37 -17.07 -6.74 9.47
CA ALA A 37 -17.62 -7.53 10.56
C ALA A 37 -16.91 -8.89 10.76
N VAL A 38 -16.40 -9.49 9.68
CA VAL A 38 -15.68 -10.78 9.73
C VAL A 38 -14.18 -10.60 10.03
N GLN A 39 -13.57 -9.49 9.60
CA GLN A 39 -12.13 -9.26 9.78
C GLN A 39 -11.72 -9.00 11.24
N GLY A 40 -12.68 -8.66 12.11
CA GLY A 40 -12.39 -8.33 13.50
C GLY A 40 -11.55 -7.05 13.63
N PRO A 41 -11.15 -6.68 14.85
CA PRO A 41 -10.32 -5.50 15.05
C PRO A 41 -8.96 -5.68 14.37
N ALA A 42 -8.46 -4.61 13.73
CA ALA A 42 -7.21 -4.66 12.97
C ALA A 42 -6.09 -5.32 13.79
N PRO A 43 -5.28 -6.22 13.20
CA PRO A 43 -4.28 -6.99 13.95
C PRO A 43 -3.14 -6.14 14.51
N ILE A 44 -3.02 -4.89 14.08
CA ILE A 44 -2.06 -3.90 14.56
C ILE A 44 -2.79 -2.56 14.68
N ASP A 45 -2.67 -1.92 15.84
CA ASP A 45 -3.11 -0.55 16.02
C ASP A 45 -2.18 0.40 15.25
N ARG A 46 -2.78 1.23 14.40
CA ARG A 46 -2.05 2.15 13.52
C ARG A 46 -1.31 3.23 14.30
N ASP A 47 -1.88 3.71 15.39
CA ASP A 47 -1.29 4.79 16.20
C ASP A 47 -0.11 4.25 16.99
N ILE A 48 -0.23 3.03 17.53
CA ILE A 48 0.89 2.31 18.15
C ILE A 48 2.01 2.10 17.14
N HIS A 49 1.70 1.56 15.95
CA HIS A 49 2.72 1.33 14.93
C HIS A 49 3.40 2.63 14.47
N ALA A 50 2.65 3.73 14.30
CA ALA A 50 3.20 5.03 13.91
C ALA A 50 4.03 5.69 15.01
N SER A 51 3.76 5.39 16.28
CA SER A 51 4.54 5.87 17.42
C SER A 51 5.92 5.22 17.53
N LEU A 52 6.10 4.02 16.97
CA LEU A 52 7.35 3.27 17.07
C LEU A 52 8.50 3.99 16.35
N PRO A 53 9.67 4.13 16.99
CA PRO A 53 10.84 4.75 16.37
C PRO A 53 11.30 4.00 15.12
N LEU A 54 11.17 2.65 15.09
CA LEU A 54 11.49 1.86 13.89
C LEU A 54 10.59 2.21 12.70
N THR A 55 9.30 2.45 12.92
CA THR A 55 8.38 2.88 11.84
C THR A 55 8.77 4.24 11.29
N ARG A 56 9.23 5.17 12.14
CA ARG A 56 9.70 6.48 11.70
C ARG A 56 10.96 6.39 10.84
N VAL A 57 11.87 5.45 11.14
CA VAL A 57 13.10 5.20 10.37
C VAL A 57 12.84 4.39 9.09
N PHE A 58 11.79 3.57 9.07
CA PHE A 58 11.44 2.77 7.90
C PHE A 58 11.12 3.61 6.66
N TYR A 59 10.32 4.67 6.79
CA TYR A 59 9.93 5.51 5.64
C TYR A 59 11.12 6.17 4.92
N PRO A 60 12.06 6.86 5.61
CA PRO A 60 13.23 7.42 4.96
C PRO A 60 14.15 6.33 4.40
N LEU A 61 14.32 5.19 5.08
CA LEU A 61 15.09 4.06 4.53
C LEU A 61 14.51 3.54 3.21
N LEU A 62 13.19 3.39 3.14
CA LEU A 62 12.51 2.99 1.91
C LEU A 62 12.66 4.06 0.83
N GLY A 63 12.55 5.34 1.19
CA GLY A 63 12.80 6.46 0.28
C GLY A 63 14.20 6.42 -0.32
N CYS A 64 15.23 6.25 0.51
CA CYS A 64 16.62 6.10 0.06
C CYS A 64 16.79 4.87 -0.85
N THR A 65 16.13 3.75 -0.53
CA THR A 65 16.15 2.54 -1.36
C THR A 65 15.64 2.82 -2.77
N ILE A 66 14.50 3.50 -2.89
CA ILE A 66 13.88 3.86 -4.17
C ILE A 66 14.80 4.81 -4.95
N VAL A 67 15.34 5.83 -4.28
CA VAL A 67 16.25 6.79 -4.92
C VAL A 67 17.51 6.08 -5.44
N SER A 68 18.16 5.25 -4.62
CA SER A 68 19.33 4.47 -5.06
C SER A 68 19.03 3.57 -6.25
N PHE A 69 17.86 2.94 -6.27
CA PHE A 69 17.42 2.13 -7.40
C PHE A 69 17.21 2.98 -8.67
N MET A 70 16.57 4.15 -8.56
CA MET A 70 16.39 5.06 -9.70
C MET A 70 17.74 5.55 -10.24
N VAL A 71 18.69 5.90 -9.37
CA VAL A 71 20.04 6.28 -9.77
C VAL A 71 20.75 5.12 -10.48
N SER A 72 20.58 3.88 -10.02
CA SER A 72 21.13 2.70 -10.70
C SER A 72 20.57 2.53 -12.11
N ARG A 73 19.25 2.67 -12.28
CA ARG A 73 18.61 2.62 -13.60
C ARG A 73 19.07 3.74 -14.53
N PHE A 74 19.26 4.93 -13.99
CA PHE A 74 19.82 6.05 -14.72
C PHE A 74 21.27 5.79 -15.15
N ALA A 75 22.13 5.32 -14.24
CA ALA A 75 23.51 4.96 -14.54
C ALA A 75 23.62 3.90 -15.64
N ALA A 76 22.77 2.88 -15.60
CA ALA A 76 22.67 1.87 -16.65
C ALA A 76 22.30 2.48 -18.01
N SER A 77 21.33 3.40 -18.04
CA SER A 77 20.92 4.08 -19.28
C SER A 77 22.00 4.98 -19.88
N MET A 78 22.91 5.48 -19.03
CA MET A 78 24.04 6.32 -19.43
C MET A 78 25.30 5.50 -19.77
N GLY A 79 25.26 4.17 -19.65
CA GLY A 79 26.42 3.31 -19.85
C GLY A 79 27.50 3.50 -18.80
N MET A 80 27.13 3.79 -17.54
CA MET A 80 28.04 3.97 -16.40
C MET A 80 28.07 2.73 -15.49
N PRO A 81 28.82 1.67 -15.83
CA PRO A 81 28.73 0.37 -15.17
C PRO A 81 29.20 0.38 -13.71
N GLU A 82 30.20 1.19 -13.36
CA GLU A 82 30.68 1.31 -11.99
C GLU A 82 29.60 1.92 -11.08
N LEU A 83 28.99 3.03 -11.52
CA LEU A 83 27.95 3.70 -10.77
C LEU A 83 26.70 2.83 -10.66
N GLU A 84 26.31 2.13 -11.73
CA GLU A 84 25.22 1.15 -11.72
C GLU A 84 25.46 0.07 -10.66
N THR A 85 26.66 -0.53 -10.65
CA THR A 85 27.01 -1.61 -9.72
C THR A 85 26.95 -1.14 -8.27
N VAL A 86 27.56 0.00 -7.95
CA VAL A 86 27.57 0.57 -6.60
C VAL A 86 26.16 0.90 -6.12
N THR A 87 25.37 1.59 -6.96
CA THR A 87 24.03 2.04 -6.58
C THR A 87 23.01 0.91 -6.54
N SER A 88 23.16 -0.11 -7.38
CA SER A 88 22.37 -1.36 -7.32
C SER A 88 22.66 -2.15 -6.04
N THR A 89 23.94 -2.28 -5.67
CA THR A 89 24.36 -2.92 -4.42
C THR A 89 23.82 -2.16 -3.23
N ALA A 90 23.96 -0.82 -3.22
CA ALA A 90 23.42 0.03 -2.17
C ALA A 90 21.90 -0.10 -2.05
N ALA A 91 21.17 -0.08 -3.16
CA ALA A 91 19.71 -0.27 -3.17
C ALA A 91 19.31 -1.64 -2.59
N THR A 92 20.06 -2.69 -2.93
CA THR A 92 19.82 -4.05 -2.41
C THR A 92 20.02 -4.11 -0.89
N LEU A 93 21.11 -3.53 -0.38
CA LEU A 93 21.38 -3.48 1.05
C LEU A 93 20.34 -2.64 1.79
N LEU A 94 20.02 -1.45 1.26
CA LEU A 94 18.98 -0.58 1.83
C LEU A 94 17.61 -1.24 1.85
N PHE A 95 17.26 -1.99 0.80
CA PHE A 95 16.03 -2.77 0.75
C PHE A 95 16.00 -3.84 1.83
N LEU A 96 17.08 -4.62 1.98
CA LEU A 96 17.18 -5.65 3.01
C LEU A 96 17.06 -5.05 4.41
N THR A 97 17.76 -3.95 4.68
CA THR A 97 17.65 -3.21 5.94
C THR A 97 16.24 -2.70 6.17
N SER A 98 15.61 -2.09 5.16
CA SER A 98 14.21 -1.61 5.24
C SER A 98 13.26 -2.75 5.56
N PHE A 99 13.44 -3.91 4.93
CA PHE A 99 12.62 -5.10 5.17
C PHE A 99 12.76 -5.61 6.61
N ILE A 100 14.00 -5.69 7.13
CA ILE A 100 14.25 -6.10 8.52
C ILE A 100 13.60 -5.11 9.50
N VAL A 101 13.82 -3.80 9.30
CA VAL A 101 13.24 -2.74 10.15
C VAL A 101 11.72 -2.81 10.15
N TRP A 102 11.11 -2.97 8.97
CA TRP A 102 9.66 -3.15 8.84
C TRP A 102 9.17 -4.40 9.58
N PHE A 103 9.85 -5.53 9.41
CA PHE A 103 9.46 -6.78 10.05
C PHE A 103 9.51 -6.67 11.58
N VAL A 104 10.60 -6.12 12.11
CA VAL A 104 10.77 -5.90 13.56
C VAL A 104 9.74 -4.91 14.09
N SER A 105 9.53 -3.78 13.39
CA SER A 105 8.51 -2.80 13.79
C SER A 105 7.11 -3.41 13.83
N ARG A 106 6.77 -4.19 12.80
CA ARG A 106 5.48 -4.89 12.70
C ARG A 106 5.32 -5.91 13.82
N HIS A 107 6.38 -6.64 14.17
CA HIS A 107 6.36 -7.59 15.27
C HIS A 107 6.16 -6.89 16.63
N GLN A 108 6.89 -5.79 16.88
CA GLN A 108 6.72 -4.98 18.09
C GLN A 108 5.30 -4.40 18.20
N ALA A 109 4.78 -3.83 17.10
CA ALA A 109 3.45 -3.26 17.10
C ALA A 109 2.35 -4.30 17.33
N LYS A 110 2.48 -5.52 16.79
CA LYS A 110 1.57 -6.63 17.11
C LYS A 110 1.57 -6.95 18.61
N LYS A 111 2.75 -7.03 19.21
CA LYS A 111 2.90 -7.33 20.64
C LYS A 111 2.24 -6.24 21.49
N LEU A 112 2.56 -4.97 21.23
CA LEU A 112 2.01 -3.83 21.95
C LEU A 112 0.50 -3.67 21.75
N THR A 113 -0.02 -3.98 20.56
CA THR A 113 -1.46 -3.94 20.28
C THR A 113 -2.22 -4.98 21.11
N ARG A 114 -1.65 -6.18 21.32
CA ARG A 114 -2.24 -7.22 22.18
C ARG A 114 -2.24 -6.80 23.64
N GLU A 115 -1.09 -6.31 24.12
CA GLU A 115 -0.95 -5.81 25.50
C GLU A 115 -1.95 -4.66 25.78
N ALA A 116 -2.12 -3.72 24.84
CA ALA A 116 -3.09 -2.63 24.97
C ALA A 116 -4.56 -3.10 24.98
N ARG A 117 -4.84 -4.29 24.44
CA ARG A 117 -6.17 -4.92 24.43
C ARG A 117 -6.39 -5.86 25.61
N GLY A 118 -5.37 -6.10 26.43
CA GLY A 118 -5.44 -7.06 27.55
C GLY A 118 -5.45 -8.52 27.12
N GLU A 119 -4.93 -8.82 25.91
CA GLU A 119 -4.71 -10.18 25.37
C GLU A 119 -3.31 -10.70 25.75
#